data_AF-R1GKN0-F1
#
_entry.id   AF-R1GKN0-F1
#
_cell.length_a   1.000
_cell.length_b   1.000
_cell.length_c   1.000
_cell.angle_alpha   90.00
_cell.angle_beta   90.00
_cell.angle_gamma   90.00
#
_symmetry.space_group_name_H-M   'P 1'
#
loop_
_entity.id
_entity.type
_entity.pdbx_description
1 polymer ?
#
loop_
_entity_poly.entity_id
_entity_poly.type
_entity_poly.pdbx_seq_one_letter_code
_entity_poly.pdbx_strand_id
1 'polypeptide(L)'
;MKQALSSLLLAGLAFTPLVSAASPRARREVVTVTETITGYNAGPTPWDWAAGATTDYPIHSSCNGTERALLTKGLNEAIKLAQHAKAHILRFGNSSEFYTKYFGDAPTGEAIGWFEKLISGDRGGIWFRCDDIDGNCHQDGWGGHWRGENATEETVICPLSYTTRMPLEGMCGYGYTVASGKLNVFFAADLIHRLYHLPKIGETIVEHYADTYAECLELAKSNPTEAVRNTHSLQYFALDVYAYDIALPGEGCTGKDTESSSSSSSAAASSTPAPTSAPATTAAASVSAQSAEDSECHSHSGGVVHCIAEETATPTSTTAEAVSTTADAAAECHTHADGVVHCA
;
A
#
# COMPACT_ATOMS: atom_id res chain seq x y z
N MET A 1 51.08 2.56 39.49
CA MET A 1 50.72 1.36 40.29
C MET A 1 50.20 0.31 39.31
N LYS A 2 51.05 -0.69 38.97
CA LYS A 2 50.89 -2.14 39.27
C LYS A 2 49.66 -2.76 38.56
N GLN A 3 49.83 -3.38 37.39
CA GLN A 3 50.29 -4.75 37.09
C GLN A 3 49.16 -5.80 37.07
N ALA A 4 49.26 -6.64 36.03
CA ALA A 4 48.39 -7.72 35.57
C ALA A 4 48.21 -8.89 36.54
N LEU A 5 47.29 -9.82 36.21
CA LEU A 5 47.58 -11.26 36.19
C LEU A 5 46.44 -12.10 35.56
N SER A 6 46.81 -12.81 34.49
CA SER A 6 46.13 -13.99 33.94
C SER A 6 46.17 -15.16 34.93
N SER A 7 45.23 -16.10 34.82
CA SER A 7 45.46 -17.51 35.20
C SER A 7 44.60 -18.46 34.38
N LEU A 8 45.28 -19.18 33.49
CA LEU A 8 44.90 -20.50 32.98
C LEU A 8 44.89 -21.52 34.13
N LEU A 9 43.97 -22.49 34.11
CA LEU A 9 44.22 -23.80 34.71
C LEU A 9 43.80 -24.93 33.76
N LEU A 10 44.71 -25.88 33.61
CA LEU A 10 44.72 -27.01 32.69
C LEU A 10 44.29 -28.32 33.39
N ALA A 11 43.56 -29.14 32.65
CA ALA A 11 43.51 -30.62 32.58
C ALA A 11 43.81 -31.51 33.81
N GLY A 12 42.87 -32.44 34.08
CA GLY A 12 43.12 -33.68 34.80
C GLY A 12 42.29 -34.84 34.21
N LEU A 13 42.89 -35.63 33.32
CA LEU A 13 42.36 -36.90 32.80
C LEU A 13 42.82 -38.04 33.72
N ALA A 14 41.88 -38.80 34.30
CA ALA A 14 42.16 -40.05 34.99
C ALA A 14 41.61 -41.23 34.17
N PHE A 15 42.51 -42.06 33.66
CA PHE A 15 42.22 -43.36 33.06
C PHE A 15 42.22 -44.44 34.16
N THR A 16 41.14 -45.21 34.26
CA THR A 16 41.08 -46.45 35.07
C THR A 16 40.96 -47.68 34.16
N PRO A 17 41.77 -48.73 34.34
CA PRO A 17 41.70 -49.93 33.51
C PRO A 17 40.57 -50.87 33.93
N LEU A 18 39.85 -51.42 32.96
CA LEU A 18 38.88 -52.49 33.16
C LEU A 18 39.61 -53.83 33.39
N VAL A 19 39.33 -54.47 34.54
CA VAL A 19 39.62 -55.88 34.79
C VAL A 19 38.36 -56.68 34.43
N SER A 20 38.45 -57.52 33.40
CA SER A 20 37.36 -58.39 32.96
C SER A 20 37.39 -59.69 33.76
N ALA A 21 36.49 -59.84 34.74
CA ALA A 21 36.25 -61.09 35.43
C ALA A 21 35.15 -61.88 34.69
N ALA A 22 35.52 -63.00 34.07
CA ALA A 22 34.57 -63.93 33.48
C ALA A 22 33.81 -64.68 34.58
N SER A 23 32.51 -64.41 34.72
CA SER A 23 31.61 -65.12 35.64
C SER A 23 30.80 -66.19 34.86
N PRO A 24 30.55 -67.38 35.43
CA PRO A 24 29.88 -68.46 34.74
C PRO A 24 28.41 -68.11 34.48
N ARG A 25 27.99 -68.30 33.23
CA ARG A 25 26.67 -67.94 32.71
C ARG A 25 25.61 -68.92 33.26
N ALA A 26 25.00 -68.59 34.38
CA ALA A 26 23.77 -69.23 34.81
C ALA A 26 22.67 -68.94 33.77
N ARG A 27 21.96 -69.98 33.33
CA ARG A 27 20.86 -69.90 32.36
C ARG A 27 19.72 -69.09 32.99
N ARG A 28 19.64 -67.79 32.67
CA ARG A 28 18.57 -66.91 33.09
C ARG A 28 17.35 -67.22 32.21
N GLU A 29 16.33 -67.86 32.77
CA GLU A 29 15.02 -67.91 32.13
C GLU A 29 14.53 -66.48 31.95
N VAL A 30 14.40 -66.05 30.70
CA VAL A 30 13.76 -64.78 30.36
C VAL A 30 12.26 -65.04 30.40
N VAL A 31 11.63 -64.66 31.50
CA VAL A 31 10.17 -64.56 31.56
C VAL A 31 9.80 -63.26 30.84
N THR A 32 9.26 -63.38 29.63
CA THR A 32 8.64 -62.23 28.93
C THR A 32 7.31 -61.93 29.62
N VAL A 33 7.29 -60.88 30.44
CA VAL A 33 6.03 -60.33 30.97
C VAL A 33 5.46 -59.42 29.90
N THR A 34 4.40 -59.87 29.22
CA THR A 34 3.60 -59.02 28.35
C THR A 34 2.63 -58.23 29.24
N GLU A 35 3.04 -57.05 29.68
CA GLU A 35 2.10 -56.11 30.28
C GLU A 35 1.25 -55.49 29.16
N THR A 36 -0.01 -55.92 29.09
CA THR A 36 -0.99 -55.27 28.21
C THR A 36 -1.41 -53.99 28.93
N ILE A 37 -0.92 -52.83 28.48
CA ILE A 37 -1.49 -51.55 28.91
C ILE A 37 -2.89 -51.46 28.32
N THR A 38 -3.87 -51.98 29.06
CA THR A 38 -5.28 -51.80 28.76
C THR A 38 -5.65 -50.35 29.07
N GLY A 39 -5.85 -49.57 28.01
CA GLY A 39 -6.55 -48.29 28.08
C GLY A 39 -5.69 -47.11 28.50
N TYR A 40 -4.86 -46.60 27.57
CA TYR A 40 -4.67 -45.15 27.56
C TYR A 40 -5.98 -44.56 27.06
N ASN A 41 -6.91 -44.30 27.98
CA ASN A 41 -8.01 -43.40 27.70
C ASN A 41 -7.36 -42.08 27.29
N ALA A 42 -7.43 -41.74 26.00
CA ALA A 42 -7.03 -40.43 25.55
C ALA A 42 -7.80 -39.43 26.42
N GLY A 43 -7.07 -38.70 27.27
CA GLY A 43 -7.67 -37.61 28.02
C GLY A 43 -8.35 -36.64 27.05
N PRO A 44 -9.28 -35.81 27.52
CA PRO A 44 -9.88 -34.78 26.67
C PRO A 44 -8.76 -34.01 25.98
N THR A 45 -8.81 -33.92 24.65
CA THR A 45 -7.88 -33.09 23.88
C THR A 45 -7.97 -31.67 24.45
N PRO A 46 -6.86 -31.09 24.93
CA PRO A 46 -6.88 -29.72 25.44
C PRO A 46 -7.47 -28.77 24.39
N TRP A 47 -8.27 -27.81 24.84
CA TRP A 47 -8.78 -26.77 23.95
C TRP A 47 -7.61 -25.96 23.37
N ASP A 48 -7.49 -25.97 22.06
CA ASP A 48 -6.56 -25.13 21.31
C ASP A 48 -7.33 -23.98 20.68
N TRP A 49 -7.22 -22.80 21.29
CA TRP A 49 -7.92 -21.59 20.82
C TRP A 49 -7.43 -21.12 19.44
N ALA A 50 -6.25 -21.55 19.01
CA ALA A 50 -5.63 -21.16 17.75
C ALA A 50 -5.77 -22.21 16.64
N ALA A 51 -6.44 -23.34 16.93
CA ALA A 51 -6.59 -24.42 15.97
C ALA A 51 -7.24 -23.93 14.67
N GLY A 52 -6.50 -24.05 13.55
CA GLY A 52 -6.97 -23.67 12.22
C GLY A 52 -6.82 -22.19 11.86
N ALA A 53 -6.40 -21.33 12.79
CA ALA A 53 -6.16 -19.93 12.50
C ALA A 53 -4.90 -19.74 11.64
N THR A 54 -4.93 -18.80 10.70
CA THR A 54 -3.75 -18.44 9.88
C THR A 54 -3.41 -16.97 10.01
N THR A 55 -2.11 -16.70 10.03
CA THR A 55 -1.56 -15.34 10.01
C THR A 55 -1.32 -14.84 8.60
N ASP A 56 -1.50 -15.62 7.56
CA ASP A 56 -1.32 -15.17 6.18
C ASP A 56 -2.65 -15.19 5.44
N TYR A 57 -2.84 -14.22 4.55
CA TYR A 57 -3.95 -14.24 3.61
C TYR A 57 -3.68 -15.30 2.53
N PRO A 58 -4.51 -16.33 2.41
CA PRO A 58 -4.30 -17.37 1.42
C PRO A 58 -4.51 -16.84 -0.01
N ILE A 59 -3.55 -17.15 -0.90
CA ILE A 59 -3.60 -16.81 -2.32
C ILE A 59 -3.84 -18.09 -3.13
N HIS A 60 -4.95 -18.11 -3.86
CA HIS A 60 -5.43 -19.24 -4.65
C HIS A 60 -4.43 -19.65 -5.75
N SER A 61 -4.47 -20.92 -6.17
CA SER A 61 -3.57 -21.49 -7.17
C SER A 61 -3.76 -20.94 -8.59
N SER A 62 -4.85 -20.20 -8.82
CA SER A 62 -5.09 -19.43 -10.05
C SER A 62 -4.02 -18.36 -10.29
N CYS A 63 -3.36 -17.87 -9.23
CA CYS A 63 -2.33 -16.85 -9.34
C CYS A 63 -0.99 -17.48 -9.72
N ASN A 64 -0.40 -17.01 -10.82
CA ASN A 64 0.93 -17.41 -11.26
C ASN A 64 2.02 -16.89 -10.29
N GLY A 65 3.28 -17.27 -10.52
CA GLY A 65 4.40 -16.91 -9.65
C GLY A 65 4.58 -15.39 -9.45
N THR A 66 4.41 -14.61 -10.52
CA THR A 66 4.57 -13.14 -10.50
C THR A 66 3.38 -12.49 -9.79
N GLU A 67 2.15 -12.88 -10.13
CA GLU A 67 0.93 -12.37 -9.49
C GLU A 67 0.95 -12.63 -7.99
N ARG A 68 1.37 -13.84 -7.59
CA ARG A 68 1.55 -14.21 -6.19
C ARG A 68 2.59 -13.32 -5.51
N ALA A 69 3.74 -13.09 -6.13
CA ALA A 69 4.78 -12.24 -5.53
C ALA A 69 4.31 -10.80 -5.32
N LEU A 70 3.65 -10.21 -6.33
CA LEU A 70 3.12 -8.85 -6.27
C LEU A 70 2.00 -8.73 -5.23
N LEU A 71 1.08 -9.69 -5.21
CA LEU A 71 -0.02 -9.72 -4.26
C LEU A 71 0.45 -9.95 -2.82
N THR A 72 1.40 -10.87 -2.60
CA THR A 72 2.04 -11.05 -1.28
C THR A 72 2.69 -9.75 -0.80
N LYS A 73 3.41 -9.04 -1.68
CA LYS A 73 4.00 -7.74 -1.35
C LYS A 73 2.91 -6.72 -0.97
N GLY A 74 1.87 -6.60 -1.80
CA GLY A 74 0.75 -5.68 -1.55
C GLY A 74 0.01 -5.98 -0.24
N LEU A 75 -0.23 -7.25 0.09
CA LEU A 75 -0.87 -7.66 1.35
C LEU A 75 0.00 -7.34 2.57
N ASN A 76 1.31 -7.55 2.47
CA ASN A 76 2.25 -7.17 3.53
C ASN A 76 2.28 -5.65 3.72
N GLU A 77 2.21 -4.87 2.64
CA GLU A 77 2.12 -3.42 2.71
C GLU A 77 0.77 -2.93 3.24
N ALA A 78 -0.34 -3.60 2.92
CA ALA A 78 -1.65 -3.32 3.49
C ALA A 78 -1.62 -3.49 5.02
N ILE A 79 -0.98 -4.56 5.50
CA ILE A 79 -0.73 -4.77 6.94
C ILE A 79 0.15 -3.65 7.50
N LYS A 80 1.25 -3.29 6.84
CA LYS A 80 2.13 -2.18 7.27
C LYS A 80 1.37 -0.86 7.39
N LEU A 81 0.53 -0.54 6.40
CA LEU A 81 -0.27 0.67 6.35
C LEU A 81 -1.30 0.72 7.48
N ALA A 82 -2.04 -0.39 7.68
CA ALA A 82 -2.99 -0.53 8.80
C ALA A 82 -2.30 -0.48 10.16
N GLN A 83 -1.13 -1.13 10.31
CA GLN A 83 -0.32 -1.10 11.54
C GLN A 83 0.06 0.33 11.91
N HIS A 84 0.51 1.11 10.92
CA HIS A 84 0.89 2.51 11.15
C HIS A 84 -0.32 3.37 11.49
N ALA A 85 -1.43 3.21 10.77
CA ALA A 85 -2.69 3.91 11.07
C ALA A 85 -3.13 3.67 12.52
N LYS A 86 -3.20 2.40 12.95
CA LYS A 86 -3.50 2.03 14.34
C LYS A 86 -2.52 2.66 15.33
N ALA A 87 -1.21 2.60 15.05
CA ALA A 87 -0.18 3.16 15.92
C ALA A 87 -0.33 4.69 16.08
N HIS A 88 -0.69 5.40 15.01
CA HIS A 88 -0.99 6.83 15.05
C HIS A 88 -2.18 7.11 15.99
N ILE A 89 -3.29 6.37 15.86
CA ILE A 89 -4.45 6.52 16.74
C ILE A 89 -4.09 6.22 18.20
N LEU A 90 -3.36 5.14 18.46
CA LEU A 90 -2.94 4.78 19.83
C LEU A 90 -2.03 5.83 20.47
N ARG A 91 -1.22 6.51 19.66
CA ARG A 91 -0.29 7.54 20.14
C ARG A 91 -0.97 8.87 20.43
N PHE A 92 -1.85 9.32 19.53
CA PHE A 92 -2.38 10.69 19.57
C PHE A 92 -3.88 10.74 19.90
N GLY A 93 -4.63 9.68 19.61
CA GLY A 93 -6.09 9.63 19.74
C GLY A 93 -6.77 10.84 19.13
N ASN A 94 -7.78 11.37 19.82
CA ASN A 94 -8.56 12.53 19.36
C ASN A 94 -7.79 13.86 19.42
N SER A 95 -6.54 13.88 19.90
CA SER A 95 -5.69 15.08 19.79
C SER A 95 -5.02 15.19 18.43
N SER A 96 -5.10 14.17 17.59
CA SER A 96 -4.60 14.21 16.21
C SER A 96 -5.55 15.00 15.31
N GLU A 97 -5.00 15.99 14.61
CA GLU A 97 -5.71 16.69 13.53
C GLU A 97 -6.07 15.74 12.39
N PHE A 98 -5.25 14.71 12.11
CA PHE A 98 -5.60 13.69 11.13
C PHE A 98 -6.78 12.83 11.58
N TYR A 99 -6.80 12.43 12.85
CA TYR A 99 -7.90 11.61 13.37
C TYR A 99 -9.23 12.38 13.29
N THR A 100 -9.24 13.60 13.84
CA THR A 100 -10.46 14.43 13.86
C THR A 100 -10.91 14.86 12.46
N LYS A 101 -9.97 15.01 11.52
CA LYS A 101 -10.27 15.29 10.11
C LYS A 101 -11.08 14.20 9.43
N TYR A 102 -10.77 12.92 9.65
CA TYR A 102 -11.42 11.81 8.95
C TYR A 102 -12.52 11.11 9.76
N PHE A 103 -12.53 11.29 11.08
CA PHE A 103 -13.44 10.59 11.99
C PHE A 103 -14.19 11.51 12.96
N GLY A 104 -13.95 12.83 12.91
CA GLY A 104 -14.64 13.78 13.78
C GLY A 104 -14.33 13.57 15.25
N ASP A 105 -15.36 13.63 16.09
CA ASP A 105 -15.28 13.38 17.53
C ASP A 105 -15.54 11.91 17.91
N ALA A 106 -15.61 11.00 16.94
CA ALA A 106 -15.89 9.59 17.17
C ALA A 106 -14.85 8.95 18.13
N PRO A 107 -15.27 8.04 19.02
CA PRO A 107 -14.36 7.27 19.85
C PRO A 107 -13.34 6.46 19.02
N THR A 108 -12.09 6.45 19.46
CA THR A 108 -10.97 5.81 18.73
C THR A 108 -11.03 4.29 18.67
N GLY A 109 -11.73 3.67 19.62
CA GLY A 109 -11.73 2.21 19.78
C GLY A 109 -12.24 1.46 18.55
N GLU A 110 -13.24 2.01 17.86
CA GLU A 110 -13.84 1.39 16.69
C GLU A 110 -12.89 1.42 15.48
N ALA A 111 -12.34 2.59 15.14
CA ALA A 111 -11.33 2.72 14.08
C ALA A 111 -10.08 1.85 14.36
N ILE A 112 -9.60 1.81 15.61
CA ILE A 112 -8.52 0.89 16.02
C ILE A 112 -8.91 -0.56 15.76
N GLY A 113 -10.13 -0.95 16.10
CA GLY A 113 -10.64 -2.31 15.90
C GLY A 113 -10.64 -2.72 14.43
N TRP A 114 -11.06 -1.83 13.52
CA TRP A 114 -11.04 -2.10 12.08
C TRP A 114 -9.64 -2.34 11.55
N PHE A 115 -8.68 -1.48 11.92
CA PHE A 115 -7.28 -1.71 11.54
C PHE A 115 -6.71 -2.98 12.21
N GLU A 116 -7.04 -3.25 13.47
CA GLU A 116 -6.55 -4.45 14.18
C GLU A 116 -7.03 -5.75 13.53
N LYS A 117 -8.26 -5.80 13.02
CA LYS A 117 -8.77 -6.97 12.28
C LYS A 117 -7.91 -7.28 11.06
N LEU A 118 -7.45 -6.26 10.34
CA LEU A 118 -6.54 -6.44 9.20
C LEU A 118 -5.16 -6.97 9.64
N ILE A 119 -4.69 -6.60 10.83
CA ILE A 119 -3.32 -6.84 11.34
C ILE A 119 -3.20 -8.16 12.08
N SER A 120 -4.21 -8.55 12.85
CA SER A 120 -4.12 -9.65 13.81
C SER A 120 -5.32 -10.59 13.77
N GLY A 121 -6.35 -10.29 12.97
CA GLY A 121 -7.48 -11.20 12.76
C GLY A 121 -7.04 -12.51 12.12
N ASP A 122 -7.80 -13.58 12.34
CA ASP A 122 -7.58 -14.85 11.64
C ASP A 122 -7.87 -14.67 10.14
N ARG A 123 -6.84 -14.86 9.33
CA ARG A 123 -6.90 -14.67 7.87
C ARG A 123 -7.29 -15.94 7.12
N GLY A 124 -7.52 -17.04 7.84
CA GLY A 124 -7.94 -18.30 7.28
C GLY A 124 -9.28 -18.15 6.54
N GLY A 125 -9.36 -18.67 5.32
CA GLY A 125 -10.58 -18.62 4.51
C GLY A 125 -10.81 -17.29 3.76
N ILE A 126 -9.97 -16.27 3.97
CA ILE A 126 -10.01 -15.04 3.16
C ILE A 126 -9.14 -15.23 1.91
N TRP A 127 -9.74 -15.60 0.78
CA TRP A 127 -8.99 -15.97 -0.41
C TRP A 127 -8.86 -14.84 -1.41
N PHE A 128 -7.65 -14.73 -1.97
CA PHE A 128 -7.41 -13.92 -3.16
C PHE A 128 -7.18 -14.80 -4.38
N ARG A 129 -7.86 -14.46 -5.48
CA ARG A 129 -7.82 -15.18 -6.75
C ARG A 129 -7.33 -14.27 -7.87
N CYS A 130 -6.84 -14.89 -8.94
CA CYS A 130 -6.34 -14.17 -10.14
C CYS A 130 -7.01 -14.65 -11.44
N ASP A 131 -7.87 -15.68 -11.35
CA ASP A 131 -8.76 -16.07 -12.44
C ASP A 131 -10.03 -15.22 -12.41
N ASP A 132 -10.52 -14.83 -13.59
CA ASP A 132 -11.80 -14.13 -13.74
C ASP A 132 -12.97 -15.12 -13.67
N ILE A 133 -13.11 -15.78 -12.52
CA ILE A 133 -14.06 -16.87 -12.33
C ILE A 133 -15.53 -16.42 -12.45
N ASP A 134 -15.81 -15.15 -12.20
CA ASP A 134 -17.13 -14.54 -12.35
C ASP A 134 -17.31 -13.78 -13.68
N GLY A 135 -16.25 -13.66 -14.49
CA GLY A 135 -16.28 -12.98 -15.78
C GLY A 135 -16.42 -11.46 -15.70
N ASN A 136 -16.03 -10.82 -14.59
CA ASN A 136 -16.25 -9.38 -14.32
C ASN A 136 -15.01 -8.50 -14.56
N CYS A 137 -13.84 -9.09 -14.85
CA CYS A 137 -12.60 -8.34 -15.07
C CYS A 137 -12.55 -7.52 -16.37
N HIS A 138 -13.56 -7.66 -17.23
CA HIS A 138 -13.69 -6.89 -18.46
C HIS A 138 -14.25 -5.47 -18.24
N GLN A 139 -14.76 -5.17 -17.03
CA GLN A 139 -15.33 -3.88 -16.72
C GLN A 139 -14.27 -2.78 -16.64
N ASP A 140 -14.56 -1.63 -17.24
CA ASP A 140 -13.59 -0.54 -17.31
C ASP A 140 -13.24 -0.02 -15.91
N GLY A 141 -11.94 0.15 -15.66
CA GLY A 141 -11.40 0.56 -14.37
C GLY A 141 -11.43 -0.50 -13.25
N TRP A 142 -11.96 -1.70 -13.48
CA TRP A 142 -12.03 -2.73 -12.45
C TRP A 142 -10.67 -3.41 -12.25
N GLY A 143 -9.99 -3.03 -11.17
CA GLY A 143 -8.81 -3.75 -10.67
C GLY A 143 -9.15 -5.13 -10.10
N GLY A 144 -10.42 -5.43 -9.88
CA GLY A 144 -10.91 -6.66 -9.26
C GLY A 144 -12.17 -6.41 -8.45
N HIS A 145 -12.73 -7.48 -7.89
CA HIS A 145 -14.05 -7.44 -7.27
C HIS A 145 -14.19 -8.44 -6.13
N TRP A 146 -15.05 -8.11 -5.19
CA TRP A 146 -15.57 -9.07 -4.21
C TRP A 146 -16.59 -10.00 -4.88
N ARG A 147 -16.54 -11.29 -4.56
CA ARG A 147 -17.39 -12.30 -5.22
C ARG A 147 -18.84 -12.35 -4.70
N GLY A 148 -19.17 -11.59 -3.66
CA GLY A 148 -20.52 -11.54 -3.12
C GLY A 148 -21.02 -12.91 -2.66
N GLU A 149 -22.28 -13.23 -2.99
CA GLU A 149 -22.93 -14.50 -2.60
C GLU A 149 -22.27 -15.74 -3.22
N ASN A 150 -21.50 -15.61 -4.30
CA ASN A 150 -20.82 -16.75 -4.93
C ASN A 150 -19.71 -17.32 -4.03
N ALA A 151 -19.01 -16.45 -3.29
CA ALA A 151 -18.03 -16.80 -2.28
C ALA A 151 -17.67 -15.57 -1.43
N THR A 152 -18.34 -15.38 -0.30
CA THR A 152 -18.33 -14.13 0.48
C THR A 152 -16.96 -13.76 1.07
N GLU A 153 -16.06 -14.72 1.22
CA GLU A 153 -14.71 -14.50 1.75
C GLU A 153 -13.65 -14.49 0.65
N GLU A 154 -14.05 -14.33 -0.62
CA GLU A 154 -13.14 -14.33 -1.76
C GLU A 154 -13.14 -13.00 -2.51
N THR A 155 -11.95 -12.57 -2.90
CA THR A 155 -11.71 -11.43 -3.77
C THR A 155 -10.97 -11.86 -5.03
N VAL A 156 -11.43 -11.40 -6.18
CA VAL A 156 -10.72 -11.54 -7.46
C VAL A 156 -9.83 -10.31 -7.67
N ILE A 157 -8.58 -10.55 -8.05
CA ILE A 157 -7.63 -9.53 -8.52
C ILE A 157 -7.57 -9.64 -10.05
N CYS A 158 -8.02 -8.60 -10.74
CA CYS A 158 -8.00 -8.53 -12.20
C CYS A 158 -6.62 -8.08 -12.72
N PRO A 159 -6.27 -8.40 -13.99
CA PRO A 159 -5.00 -8.01 -14.60
C PRO A 159 -4.66 -6.53 -14.49
N LEU A 160 -5.68 -5.66 -14.54
CA LEU A 160 -5.51 -4.20 -14.41
C LEU A 160 -4.74 -3.85 -13.14
N SER A 161 -5.01 -4.50 -12.00
CA SER A 161 -4.32 -4.21 -10.74
C SER A 161 -2.80 -4.36 -10.85
N TYR A 162 -2.32 -5.38 -11.55
CA TYR A 162 -0.89 -5.64 -11.68
C TYR A 162 -0.17 -4.64 -12.59
N THR A 163 -0.90 -3.85 -13.35
CA THR A 163 -0.35 -2.84 -14.27
C THR A 163 -0.55 -1.41 -13.80
N THR A 164 -1.54 -1.14 -12.94
CA THR A 164 -1.89 0.22 -12.51
C THR A 164 -1.61 0.50 -11.04
N ARG A 165 -1.51 -0.54 -10.20
CA ARG A 165 -1.27 -0.36 -8.76
C ARG A 165 0.22 -0.20 -8.51
N MET A 166 0.57 0.87 -7.81
CA MET A 166 1.93 1.14 -7.38
C MET A 166 2.23 0.50 -6.03
N PRO A 167 3.51 0.16 -5.78
CA PRO A 167 3.96 -0.25 -4.45
C PRO A 167 3.91 0.93 -3.47
N LEU A 168 3.69 0.65 -2.17
CA LEU A 168 3.56 1.69 -1.14
C LEU A 168 4.82 2.55 -0.98
N GLU A 169 6.01 2.06 -1.37
CA GLU A 169 7.23 2.88 -1.37
C GLU A 169 7.15 4.11 -2.29
N GLY A 170 6.24 4.12 -3.26
CA GLY A 170 5.99 5.28 -4.12
C GLY A 170 5.12 6.38 -3.49
N MET A 171 4.73 6.25 -2.21
CA MET A 171 3.87 7.21 -1.53
C MET A 171 4.44 8.63 -1.57
N CYS A 172 3.59 9.61 -1.88
CA CYS A 172 3.96 11.01 -2.14
C CYS A 172 4.87 11.27 -3.36
N GLY A 173 5.21 10.24 -4.14
CA GLY A 173 5.88 10.39 -5.42
C GLY A 173 4.90 10.65 -6.57
N TYR A 174 5.46 10.88 -7.76
CA TYR A 174 4.71 10.88 -9.04
C TYR A 174 3.55 11.90 -9.12
N GLY A 175 3.59 12.97 -8.33
CA GLY A 175 2.53 13.97 -8.26
C GLY A 175 1.26 13.50 -7.54
N TYR A 176 1.30 12.35 -6.86
CA TYR A 176 0.18 11.87 -6.05
C TYR A 176 -0.03 12.77 -4.82
N THR A 177 -1.29 13.12 -4.55
CA THR A 177 -1.71 13.65 -3.25
C THR A 177 -2.88 12.85 -2.72
N VAL A 178 -3.02 12.78 -1.40
CA VAL A 178 -4.11 12.02 -0.77
C VAL A 178 -5.48 12.58 -1.16
N ALA A 179 -5.63 13.91 -1.21
CA ALA A 179 -6.90 14.58 -1.50
C ALA A 179 -7.34 14.46 -2.97
N SER A 180 -6.40 14.48 -3.93
CA SER A 180 -6.73 14.46 -5.36
C SER A 180 -6.47 13.12 -6.05
N GLY A 181 -5.66 12.25 -5.45
CA GLY A 181 -5.31 10.97 -6.02
C GLY A 181 -6.37 9.90 -5.77
N LYS A 182 -6.48 8.91 -6.67
CA LYS A 182 -7.36 7.77 -6.44
C LYS A 182 -6.85 6.96 -5.25
N LEU A 183 -7.74 6.58 -4.32
CA LEU A 183 -7.41 5.76 -3.14
C LEU A 183 -6.78 4.41 -3.50
N ASN A 184 -7.02 3.95 -4.71
CA ASN A 184 -6.54 2.69 -5.20
C ASN A 184 -5.21 2.82 -6.00
N VAL A 185 -4.53 3.97 -6.01
CA VAL A 185 -3.22 4.10 -6.67
C VAL A 185 -2.21 3.13 -6.07
N PHE A 186 -2.14 3.02 -4.74
CA PHE A 186 -1.24 2.09 -4.06
C PHE A 186 -1.93 0.75 -3.83
N PHE A 187 -1.25 -0.35 -4.15
CA PHE A 187 -1.84 -1.69 -4.05
C PHE A 187 -2.25 -2.00 -2.61
N ALA A 188 -1.45 -1.57 -1.63
CA ALA A 188 -1.76 -1.67 -0.21
C ALA A 188 -3.13 -1.07 0.16
N ALA A 189 -3.42 0.13 -0.33
CA ALA A 189 -4.68 0.81 -0.04
C ALA A 189 -5.87 0.18 -0.78
N ASP A 190 -5.67 -0.25 -2.04
CA ASP A 190 -6.68 -1.02 -2.78
C ASP A 190 -7.02 -2.35 -2.07
N LEU A 191 -6.03 -3.02 -1.48
CA LEU A 191 -6.24 -4.27 -0.73
C LEU A 191 -6.94 -4.04 0.62
N ILE A 192 -6.64 -2.94 1.34
CA ILE A 192 -7.39 -2.57 2.55
C ILE A 192 -8.88 -2.40 2.24
N HIS A 193 -9.22 -1.69 1.17
CA HIS A 193 -10.61 -1.52 0.72
C HIS A 193 -11.31 -2.87 0.50
N ARG A 194 -10.69 -3.75 -0.29
CA ARG A 194 -11.24 -5.07 -0.62
C ARG A 194 -11.42 -5.93 0.61
N LEU A 195 -10.46 -5.88 1.54
CA LEU A 195 -10.56 -6.60 2.80
C LEU A 195 -11.75 -6.12 3.64
N TYR A 196 -12.03 -4.82 3.68
CA TYR A 196 -13.20 -4.31 4.39
C TYR A 196 -14.54 -4.76 3.78
N HIS A 197 -14.59 -5.07 2.49
CA HIS A 197 -15.79 -5.67 1.89
C HIS A 197 -16.03 -7.13 2.29
N LEU A 198 -15.07 -7.80 2.93
CA LEU A 198 -15.25 -9.18 3.37
C LEU A 198 -15.98 -9.22 4.73
N PRO A 199 -17.06 -10.01 4.87
CA PRO A 199 -17.81 -10.10 6.11
C PRO A 199 -16.95 -10.47 7.32
N LYS A 200 -15.93 -11.33 7.17
CA LYS A 200 -15.01 -11.67 8.27
C LYS A 200 -14.20 -10.49 8.82
N ILE A 201 -14.03 -9.42 8.04
CA ILE A 201 -13.24 -8.24 8.41
C ILE A 201 -14.15 -7.04 8.68
N GLY A 202 -14.90 -6.59 7.66
CA GLY A 202 -15.75 -5.40 7.76
C GLY A 202 -17.12 -5.66 8.34
N GLU A 203 -17.46 -6.92 8.66
CA GLU A 203 -18.72 -7.31 9.32
C GLU A 203 -19.98 -6.76 8.63
N THR A 204 -19.92 -6.50 7.33
CA THR A 204 -21.00 -5.87 6.55
C THR A 204 -21.47 -4.52 7.10
N ILE A 205 -20.67 -3.88 7.96
CA ILE A 205 -20.96 -2.57 8.54
C ILE A 205 -19.92 -1.53 8.11
N VAL A 206 -18.71 -1.98 7.75
CA VAL A 206 -17.73 -1.16 7.05
C VAL A 206 -18.10 -1.15 5.57
N GLU A 207 -18.67 -0.04 5.12
CA GLU A 207 -19.25 0.12 3.78
C GLU A 207 -18.84 1.48 3.17
N HIS A 208 -19.53 1.91 2.11
CA HIS A 208 -19.36 3.21 1.47
C HIS A 208 -20.48 4.16 1.92
N TYR A 209 -20.20 4.95 2.95
CA TYR A 209 -21.09 6.02 3.42
C TYR A 209 -20.76 7.36 2.76
N ALA A 210 -19.52 7.51 2.29
CA ALA A 210 -19.01 8.65 1.55
C ALA A 210 -17.85 8.20 0.66
N ASP A 211 -17.80 8.65 -0.59
CA ASP A 211 -16.84 8.14 -1.55
C ASP A 211 -15.71 9.12 -1.81
N THR A 212 -16.02 10.39 -2.05
CA THR A 212 -14.98 11.38 -2.39
C THR A 212 -14.26 11.88 -1.14
N TYR A 213 -13.10 12.50 -1.35
CA TYR A 213 -12.35 13.13 -0.26
C TYR A 213 -13.20 14.16 0.50
N ALA A 214 -13.88 15.05 -0.23
CA ALA A 214 -14.73 16.09 0.35
C ALA A 214 -15.92 15.48 1.10
N GLU A 215 -16.57 14.46 0.54
CA GLU A 215 -17.67 13.73 1.20
C GLU A 215 -17.20 13.05 2.49
N CYS A 216 -16.01 12.43 2.50
CA CYS A 216 -15.46 11.80 3.70
C CYS A 216 -15.19 12.82 4.81
N LEU A 217 -14.67 14.00 4.46
CA LEU A 217 -14.46 15.08 5.42
C LEU A 217 -15.77 15.66 5.96
N GLU A 218 -16.82 15.69 5.14
CA GLU A 218 -18.14 16.14 5.57
C GLU A 218 -18.86 15.07 6.43
N LEU A 219 -18.70 13.79 6.09
CA LEU A 219 -19.17 12.68 6.90
C LEU A 219 -18.55 12.71 8.29
N ALA A 220 -17.26 13.00 8.40
CA ALA A 220 -16.57 13.16 9.68
C ALA A 220 -17.20 14.24 10.58
N LYS A 221 -17.77 15.31 10.01
CA LYS A 221 -18.42 16.39 10.77
C LYS A 221 -19.88 16.07 11.10
N SER A 222 -20.59 15.50 10.13
CA SER A 222 -22.05 15.33 10.19
C SER A 222 -22.47 14.00 10.83
N ASN A 223 -21.71 12.94 10.59
CA ASN A 223 -21.94 11.61 11.15
C ASN A 223 -20.64 10.85 11.49
N PRO A 224 -19.96 11.25 12.58
CA PRO A 224 -18.73 10.60 13.05
C PRO A 224 -18.85 9.08 13.25
N THR A 225 -20.05 8.58 13.59
CA THR A 225 -20.28 7.14 13.81
C THR A 225 -20.23 6.34 12.50
N GLU A 226 -20.68 6.93 11.40
CA GLU A 226 -20.53 6.35 10.06
C GLU A 226 -19.13 6.61 9.51
N ALA A 227 -18.50 7.73 9.83
CA ALA A 227 -17.14 8.04 9.37
C ALA A 227 -16.12 6.98 9.79
N VAL A 228 -16.19 6.46 11.03
CA VAL A 228 -15.32 5.36 11.50
C VAL A 228 -15.64 4.00 10.87
N ARG A 229 -16.75 3.89 10.15
CA ARG A 229 -17.18 2.70 9.40
C ARG A 229 -17.10 2.91 7.89
N ASN A 230 -16.68 4.08 7.44
CA ASN A 230 -16.57 4.36 6.02
C ASN A 230 -15.23 3.85 5.48
N THR A 231 -15.32 2.96 4.50
CA THR A 231 -14.16 2.32 3.86
C THR A 231 -13.17 3.37 3.37
N HIS A 232 -13.68 4.41 2.70
CA HIS A 232 -12.83 5.48 2.18
C HIS A 232 -12.27 6.39 3.27
N SER A 233 -13.02 6.72 4.33
CA SER A 233 -12.47 7.46 5.47
C SER A 233 -11.32 6.70 6.14
N LEU A 234 -11.45 5.38 6.31
CA LEU A 234 -10.39 4.51 6.83
C LEU A 234 -9.16 4.48 5.92
N GLN A 235 -9.36 4.39 4.60
CA GLN A 235 -8.25 4.43 3.63
C GLN A 235 -7.55 5.80 3.60
N TYR A 236 -8.32 6.90 3.53
CA TYR A 236 -7.78 8.25 3.52
C TYR A 236 -6.97 8.51 4.79
N PHE A 237 -7.51 8.17 5.97
CA PHE A 237 -6.78 8.29 7.22
C PHE A 237 -5.46 7.51 7.18
N ALA A 238 -5.49 6.23 6.80
CA ALA A 238 -4.31 5.38 6.80
C ALA A 238 -3.22 5.89 5.84
N LEU A 239 -3.62 6.35 4.64
CA LEU A 239 -2.72 6.94 3.66
C LEU A 239 -2.14 8.27 4.17
N ASP A 240 -2.96 9.17 4.70
CA ASP A 240 -2.52 10.52 5.09
C ASP A 240 -1.55 10.48 6.28
N VAL A 241 -1.81 9.66 7.28
CA VAL A 241 -0.88 9.51 8.42
C VAL A 241 0.40 8.77 8.03
N TYR A 242 0.34 7.83 7.09
CA TYR A 242 1.56 7.19 6.56
C TYR A 242 2.37 8.17 5.71
N ALA A 243 1.71 9.01 4.89
CA ALA A 243 2.37 10.09 4.17
C ALA A 243 3.10 11.02 5.14
N TYR A 244 2.41 11.50 6.17
CA TYR A 244 2.94 12.51 7.09
C TYR A 244 4.00 11.96 8.06
N ASP A 245 3.82 10.76 8.61
CA ASP A 245 4.75 10.24 9.61
C ASP A 245 5.94 9.48 9.00
N ILE A 246 5.74 8.84 7.84
CA ILE A 246 6.70 7.87 7.28
C ILE A 246 7.24 8.30 5.92
N ALA A 247 6.38 8.55 4.93
CA ALA A 247 6.83 8.77 3.55
C ALA A 247 7.52 10.13 3.37
N LEU A 248 6.93 11.18 3.94
CA LEU A 248 7.49 12.54 3.95
C LEU A 248 7.33 13.16 5.36
N PRO A 249 8.21 12.80 6.31
CA PRO A 249 8.05 13.12 7.72
C PRO A 249 7.82 14.61 8.02
N GLY A 250 6.68 14.94 8.62
CA GLY A 250 6.33 16.30 9.05
C GLY A 250 5.74 17.20 7.96
N GLU A 251 5.68 16.74 6.72
CA GLU A 251 5.10 17.48 5.58
C GLU A 251 3.93 16.71 4.97
N GLY A 252 4.10 15.41 4.74
CA GLY A 252 3.11 14.57 4.08
C GLY A 252 2.81 15.01 2.64
N CYS A 253 1.77 14.41 2.06
CA CYS A 253 1.30 14.78 0.72
C CYS A 253 -0.24 14.80 0.69
N THR A 254 -0.86 15.36 1.73
CA THR A 254 -2.31 15.48 1.80
C THR A 254 -2.89 16.15 0.54
N GLY A 255 -2.24 17.21 0.06
CA GLY A 255 -2.74 17.98 -1.09
C GLY A 255 -3.90 18.90 -0.75
N LYS A 256 -4.49 19.49 -1.79
CA LYS A 256 -5.65 20.39 -1.69
C LYS A 256 -6.87 19.70 -2.27
N ASP A 257 -8.01 19.94 -1.66
CA ASP A 257 -9.30 19.55 -2.23
C ASP A 257 -9.57 20.37 -3.51
N THR A 258 -9.75 19.66 -4.63
CA THR A 258 -9.93 20.29 -5.95
C THR A 258 -11.39 20.72 -6.18
N GLU A 259 -12.36 20.14 -5.46
CA GLU A 259 -13.78 20.50 -5.59
C GLU A 259 -14.12 21.83 -4.91
N SER A 260 -13.37 22.20 -3.86
CA SER A 260 -13.48 23.52 -3.21
C SER A 260 -13.04 24.71 -4.10
N SER A 261 -12.38 24.45 -5.23
CA SER A 261 -11.87 25.52 -6.12
C SER A 261 -12.86 25.98 -7.18
N SER A 262 -14.00 25.28 -7.36
CA SER A 262 -14.99 25.59 -8.41
C SER A 262 -16.07 26.59 -7.98
N SER A 263 -16.14 26.97 -6.71
CA SER A 263 -17.24 27.78 -6.14
C SER A 263 -16.81 29.13 -5.55
N SER A 264 -15.54 29.52 -5.69
CA SER A 264 -15.00 30.78 -5.15
C SER A 264 -14.65 31.81 -6.23
N SER A 265 -15.58 32.05 -7.16
CA SER A 265 -15.52 33.22 -8.06
C SER A 265 -16.85 33.96 -8.04
N SER A 266 -17.14 34.64 -6.92
CA SER A 266 -18.20 35.63 -6.84
C SER A 266 -17.79 36.77 -5.89
N ALA A 267 -17.29 37.83 -6.52
CA ALA A 267 -17.34 39.24 -6.15
C ALA A 267 -17.25 39.62 -4.67
N ALA A 268 -16.04 39.98 -4.21
CA ALA A 268 -15.86 40.87 -3.08
C ALA A 268 -15.67 42.31 -3.60
N ALA A 269 -16.65 43.16 -3.28
CA ALA A 269 -16.68 44.58 -3.58
C ALA A 269 -15.54 45.33 -2.84
N SER A 270 -14.72 46.07 -3.59
CA SER A 270 -13.71 46.98 -3.05
C SER A 270 -14.36 48.30 -2.61
N SER A 271 -14.26 48.59 -1.31
CA SER A 271 -14.60 49.87 -0.70
C SER A 271 -13.45 50.88 -0.85
N THR A 272 -13.74 51.98 -1.55
CA THR A 272 -12.88 53.15 -1.79
C THR A 272 -12.81 54.10 -0.57
N PRO A 273 -11.70 54.83 -0.39
CA PRO A 273 -11.73 56.21 0.07
C PRO A 273 -11.16 57.19 -0.97
N ALA A 274 -11.70 58.42 -0.95
CA ALA A 274 -11.52 59.49 -1.93
C ALA A 274 -10.41 60.52 -1.51
N PRO A 275 -10.16 61.64 -2.22
CA PRO A 275 -8.94 61.84 -3.03
C PRO A 275 -8.13 63.11 -2.68
N THR A 276 -6.90 63.24 -3.22
CA THR A 276 -6.19 64.53 -3.29
C THR A 276 -5.52 64.73 -4.67
N SER A 277 -6.07 65.71 -5.40
CA SER A 277 -5.54 66.65 -6.41
C SER A 277 -4.43 66.29 -7.42
N ALA A 278 -4.74 66.63 -8.69
CA ALA A 278 -4.02 66.47 -9.95
C ALA A 278 -2.81 67.45 -10.14
N PRO A 279 -2.03 67.46 -11.28
CA PRO A 279 -2.53 67.66 -12.65
C PRO A 279 -1.91 66.81 -13.80
N ALA A 280 -2.72 66.78 -14.87
CA ALA A 280 -2.63 66.30 -16.25
C ALA A 280 -1.28 66.12 -16.98
N THR A 281 -1.21 65.09 -17.84
CA THR A 281 -0.84 65.22 -19.27
C THR A 281 -1.18 63.95 -20.10
N THR A 282 -1.95 64.18 -21.17
CA THR A 282 -2.06 63.54 -22.52
C THR A 282 -1.60 62.10 -22.85
N ALA A 283 -2.58 61.33 -23.37
CA ALA A 283 -2.65 60.56 -24.62
C ALA A 283 -1.60 59.47 -24.98
N ALA A 284 -2.08 58.23 -25.16
CA ALA A 284 -1.84 57.38 -26.35
C ALA A 284 -2.77 56.15 -26.33
N ALA A 285 -3.06 55.64 -27.53
CA ALA A 285 -4.16 54.75 -27.88
C ALA A 285 -3.81 53.24 -27.86
N SER A 286 -4.88 52.43 -27.97
CA SER A 286 -4.97 51.11 -28.64
C SER A 286 -4.23 49.93 -27.98
N VAL A 287 -4.71 48.67 -27.98
CA VAL A 287 -5.67 47.95 -28.83
C VAL A 287 -6.22 46.74 -28.05
N SER A 288 -7.42 46.30 -28.44
CA SER A 288 -8.11 45.10 -27.98
C SER A 288 -7.38 43.80 -28.33
N ALA A 289 -7.75 42.78 -27.55
CA ALA A 289 -7.39 41.38 -27.63
C ALA A 289 -7.54 40.74 -29.02
N GLN A 290 -6.69 39.74 -29.28
CA GLN A 290 -7.08 38.59 -30.09
C GLN A 290 -6.32 37.35 -29.67
N SER A 291 -7.09 36.33 -29.29
CA SER A 291 -6.71 34.96 -29.00
C SER A 291 -6.21 34.28 -30.27
N ALA A 292 -5.08 33.57 -30.17
CA ALA A 292 -4.67 32.57 -31.14
C ALA A 292 -4.32 31.30 -30.36
N GLU A 293 -4.98 30.22 -30.72
CA GLU A 293 -4.84 28.89 -30.16
C GLU A 293 -3.53 28.23 -30.61
N ASP A 294 -3.10 27.24 -29.83
CA ASP A 294 -1.98 26.31 -30.05
C ASP A 294 -0.55 26.88 -30.04
N SER A 295 -0.12 27.37 -28.88
CA SER A 295 1.30 27.47 -28.51
C SER A 295 1.49 27.16 -27.02
N GLU A 296 2.26 26.12 -26.70
CA GLU A 296 2.61 25.81 -25.31
C GLU A 296 3.67 26.80 -24.83
N CYS A 297 3.22 27.75 -23.99
CA CYS A 297 4.09 28.72 -23.36
C CYS A 297 4.14 28.49 -21.86
N HIS A 298 5.33 28.55 -21.26
CA HIS A 298 5.48 28.53 -19.81
C HIS A 298 6.36 29.69 -19.32
N SER A 299 6.10 30.10 -18.08
CA SER A 299 6.66 31.30 -17.46
C SER A 299 7.38 30.97 -16.16
N HIS A 300 8.55 31.54 -15.96
CA HIS A 300 9.30 31.44 -14.70
C HIS A 300 9.08 32.66 -13.80
N SER A 301 9.39 32.52 -12.51
CA SER A 301 9.17 33.54 -11.48
C SER A 301 9.92 34.88 -11.70
N GLY A 302 10.77 34.96 -12.74
CA GLY A 302 11.44 36.19 -13.19
C GLY A 302 10.72 36.93 -14.34
N GLY A 303 9.52 36.50 -14.72
CA GLY A 303 8.71 37.17 -15.76
C GLY A 303 9.12 36.87 -17.20
N VAL A 304 10.06 35.94 -17.42
CA VAL A 304 10.47 35.47 -18.74
C VAL A 304 9.54 34.34 -19.20
N VAL A 305 9.00 34.47 -20.42
CA VAL A 305 8.09 33.51 -21.05
C VAL A 305 8.76 32.93 -22.29
N HIS A 306 8.70 31.60 -22.42
CA HIS A 306 9.15 30.88 -23.60
C HIS A 306 7.93 30.28 -24.30
N CYS A 307 7.86 30.39 -25.62
CA CYS A 307 6.84 29.78 -26.46
C CYS A 307 7.54 28.97 -27.56
N ILE A 308 7.09 27.73 -27.79
CA ILE A 308 7.48 26.91 -28.93
C ILE A 308 6.39 26.98 -30.01
N ALA A 309 6.78 27.22 -31.26
CA ALA A 309 5.91 27.12 -32.42
C ALA A 309 6.25 25.84 -33.20
N GLU A 310 5.24 25.02 -33.50
CA GLU A 310 5.41 23.74 -34.19
C GLU A 310 5.58 23.97 -35.71
N GLU A 311 6.73 23.58 -36.26
CA GLU A 311 7.00 23.65 -37.69
C GLU A 311 6.50 22.36 -38.37
N THR A 312 5.38 22.48 -39.10
CA THR A 312 4.75 21.42 -39.91
C THR A 312 5.72 20.82 -40.94
N ALA A 313 6.09 19.54 -40.77
CA ALA A 313 6.74 18.74 -41.80
C ALA A 313 5.70 17.93 -42.61
N THR A 314 5.73 18.09 -43.93
CA THR A 314 4.84 17.41 -44.89
C THR A 314 5.40 16.03 -45.27
N PRO A 315 4.60 14.96 -45.40
CA PRO A 315 5.13 13.63 -45.74
C PRO A 315 5.35 13.50 -47.25
N THR A 316 6.58 13.17 -47.66
CA THR A 316 6.91 12.76 -49.04
C THR A 316 6.88 11.24 -49.14
N SER A 317 6.12 10.77 -50.14
CA SER A 317 5.98 9.37 -50.55
C SER A 317 7.30 8.80 -51.06
N THR A 318 7.69 7.61 -50.59
CA THR A 318 8.72 6.79 -51.26
C THR A 318 8.29 5.33 -51.34
N THR A 319 8.48 4.80 -52.53
CA THR A 319 8.10 3.52 -53.12
C THR A 319 8.63 2.30 -52.35
N ALA A 320 7.79 1.27 -52.24
CA ALA A 320 8.19 -0.05 -51.74
C ALA A 320 8.87 -0.86 -52.86
N GLU A 321 10.12 -1.25 -52.62
CA GLU A 321 10.81 -2.31 -53.36
C GLU A 321 11.21 -3.42 -52.38
N ALA A 322 11.21 -4.66 -52.89
CA ALA A 322 11.09 -5.88 -52.09
C ALA A 322 12.44 -6.57 -51.80
N VAL A 323 12.48 -7.26 -50.65
CA VAL A 323 13.30 -8.44 -50.27
C VAL A 323 14.82 -8.25 -50.07
N SER A 324 15.31 -8.53 -48.85
CA SER A 324 16.29 -9.62 -48.60
C SER A 324 16.54 -9.82 -47.10
N THR A 325 16.45 -11.07 -46.66
CA THR A 325 16.96 -11.61 -45.40
C THR A 325 18.49 -11.60 -45.35
N THR A 326 19.11 -11.16 -44.24
CA THR A 326 20.22 -11.84 -43.53
C THR A 326 20.59 -11.09 -42.25
N ALA A 327 21.05 -11.87 -41.27
CA ALA A 327 21.42 -11.51 -39.92
C ALA A 327 22.57 -10.50 -39.81
N ASP A 328 22.50 -9.63 -38.79
CA ASP A 328 23.59 -9.34 -37.86
C ASP A 328 22.99 -8.56 -36.67
N ALA A 329 22.93 -9.19 -35.50
CA ALA A 329 22.57 -8.52 -34.27
C ALA A 329 23.74 -7.62 -33.85
N ALA A 330 23.48 -6.34 -33.61
CA ALA A 330 24.50 -5.44 -33.07
C ALA A 330 24.89 -5.94 -31.66
N ALA A 331 26.19 -6.19 -31.46
CA ALA A 331 26.74 -6.56 -30.17
C ALA A 331 26.48 -5.43 -29.15
N GLU A 332 25.78 -5.74 -28.06
CA GLU A 332 25.52 -4.79 -26.98
C GLU A 332 26.77 -4.68 -26.10
N CYS A 333 27.38 -3.50 -26.13
CA CYS A 333 28.51 -3.17 -25.26
C CYS A 333 28.03 -2.31 -24.08
N HIS A 334 28.49 -2.63 -22.87
CA HIS A 334 28.34 -1.76 -21.71
C HIS A 334 29.66 -1.60 -20.95
N THR A 335 29.80 -0.45 -20.29
CA THR A 335 31.01 -0.02 -19.61
C THR A 335 30.76 0.03 -18.10
N HIS A 336 31.60 -0.63 -17.32
CA HIS A 336 31.55 -0.58 -15.86
C HIS A 336 32.24 0.67 -15.32
N ALA A 337 31.98 1.01 -14.06
CA ALA A 337 32.51 2.20 -13.40
C ALA A 337 34.05 2.20 -13.25
N ASP A 338 34.70 1.06 -13.45
CA ASP A 338 36.16 0.89 -13.51
C ASP A 338 36.75 1.09 -14.92
N GLY A 339 35.89 1.41 -15.90
CA GLY A 339 36.29 1.67 -17.29
C GLY A 339 36.44 0.42 -18.15
N VAL A 340 36.13 -0.77 -17.63
CA VAL A 340 36.18 -2.01 -18.40
C VAL A 340 34.91 -2.13 -19.27
N VAL A 341 35.10 -2.38 -20.56
CA VAL A 341 34.03 -2.54 -21.55
C VAL A 341 33.86 -4.02 -21.87
N HIS A 342 32.63 -4.51 -21.76
CA HIS A 342 32.23 -5.83 -22.25
C HIS A 342 31.23 -5.68 -23.39
N CYS A 343 31.47 -6.41 -24.48
CA CYS A 343 30.56 -6.53 -25.61
C CYS A 343 30.13 -7.99 -25.74
N ALA A 344 28.82 -8.24 -25.83
CA ALA A 344 28.24 -9.55 -26.10
C ALA A 344 27.89 -9.69 -27.59
#